data_AF-A0A520LLB5-F1
#
_entry.id   AF-A0A520LLB5-F1
#
_cell.length_a   1.000
_cell.length_b   1.000
_cell.length_c   1.000
_cell.angle_alpha   90.00
_cell.angle_beta   90.00
_cell.angle_gamma   90.00
#
_symmetry.space_group_name_H-M   'P 1'
#
loop_
_entity.id
_entity.type
_entity.pdbx_description
1 polymer ?
#
loop_
_entity_poly.entity_id
_entity_poly.type
_entity_poly.pdbx_seq_one_letter_code
_entity_poly.pdbx_strand_id
1 'polypeptide(L)' 'MHPLELLDRWRRFLPGSQRWQRSSAGSATPAEQDWLSEPATLKEASDLYPHLSQEEALIRYQRFRLGMRWNRSDSLN' A
#
# COMPACT_ATOMS: atom_id res chain seq x y z
N MET A 1 -19.62 6.48 14.33
CA MET A 1 -18.66 5.49 14.86
C MET A 1 -18.46 4.40 13.83
N HIS A 2 -17.21 4.11 13.47
CA HIS A 2 -16.91 3.12 12.44
C HIS A 2 -16.98 1.70 13.05
N PRO A 3 -17.56 0.69 12.37
CA PRO A 3 -17.75 -0.65 12.94
C PRO A 3 -16.44 -1.33 13.39
N LEU A 4 -15.31 -0.99 12.77
CA LEU A 4 -13.99 -1.49 13.21
C LEU A 4 -13.54 -0.93 14.56
N GLU A 5 -13.95 0.30 14.91
CA GLU A 5 -13.58 0.92 16.19
C GLU A 5 -14.28 0.23 17.37
N LEU A 6 -15.53 -0.20 17.18
CA LEU A 6 -16.29 -0.96 18.18
C LEU A 6 -15.63 -2.31 18.48
N LEU A 7 -15.19 -3.01 17.43
CA LEU A 7 -14.50 -4.29 17.54
C LEU A 7 -13.15 -4.14 18.25
N ASP A 8 -12.38 -3.12 17.89
CA ASP A 8 -11.11 -2.84 18.54
C ASP A 8 -11.28 -2.41 20.00
N ARG A 9 -12.34 -1.68 20.33
CA ARG A 9 -12.67 -1.31 21.71
C ARG A 9 -12.93 -2.55 22.57
N TRP A 10 -13.67 -3.52 22.04
CA TRP A 10 -13.95 -4.78 22.75
C TRP A 10 -12.69 -5.62 22.96
N ARG A 11 -11.81 -5.70 21.95
CA ARG A 11 -10.56 -6.48 22.03
C ARG A 11 -9.57 -5.98 23.09
N ARG A 12 -9.62 -4.70 23.46
CA ARG A 12 -8.78 -4.14 24.53
C ARG A 12 -9.06 -4.73 25.92
N PHE A 13 -10.22 -5.36 26.11
CA PHE A 13 -10.61 -6.00 27.37
C PHE A 13 -10.33 -7.51 27.42
N LEU A 14 -9.84 -8.11 26.32
CA LEU A 14 -9.46 -9.51 26.29
C LEU A 14 -8.04 -9.71 26.86
N PRO A 15 -7.75 -10.85 27.51
CA PRO A 15 -6.39 -11.18 27.94
C PRO A 15 -5.43 -11.20 26.74
N GLY A 16 -4.26 -10.59 26.92
CA GLY A 16 -3.32 -10.35 25.82
C GLY A 16 -3.73 -9.18 24.91
N SER A 17 -4.44 -8.18 25.43
CA SER A 17 -4.88 -6.97 24.71
C SER A 17 -3.78 -6.29 23.88
N GLN A 18 -2.53 -6.36 24.34
CA GLN A 18 -1.35 -5.87 23.64
C GLN A 18 -1.16 -6.50 22.25
N ARG A 19 -1.48 -7.79 22.08
CA ARG A 19 -1.44 -8.50 20.78
C ARG A 19 -2.46 -7.93 19.78
N TRP A 20 -3.54 -7.36 20.28
CA TRP A 20 -4.61 -6.79 19.46
C TRP A 20 -4.41 -5.31 19.17
N GLN A 21 -3.38 -4.71 19.75
CA GLN A 21 -3.04 -3.31 19.57
C GLN A 21 -2.37 -3.14 18.21
N ARG A 22 -3.20 -2.95 17.17
CA ARG A 22 -2.73 -2.65 15.81
C ARG A 22 -2.18 -1.22 15.79
N SER A 23 -0.85 -1.10 15.83
CA SER A 23 -0.20 0.17 15.52
C SER A 23 -0.02 0.26 14.01
N SER A 24 -0.71 1.21 13.37
CA SER A 24 -0.49 1.52 11.95
C SER A 24 0.96 1.86 11.67
N ALA A 25 1.66 2.48 12.63
CA ALA A 25 3.08 2.79 12.55
C ALA A 25 3.99 1.54 12.59
N GLY A 26 3.54 0.43 13.19
CA GLY A 26 4.30 -0.83 13.23
C GLY A 26 4.13 -1.69 11.98
N SER A 27 3.05 -1.47 11.22
CA SER A 27 2.75 -2.18 9.96
C SER A 27 3.04 -1.34 8.71
N ALA A 28 3.29 -0.04 8.86
CA ALA A 28 3.67 0.81 7.75
C ALA A 28 5.08 0.46 7.31
N THR A 29 5.27 0.27 6.00
CA THR A 29 6.61 0.14 5.42
C THR A 29 7.40 1.41 5.78
N PRO A 30 8.66 1.30 6.24
CA PRO A 30 9.51 2.48 6.45
C PRO A 30 9.50 3.36 5.20
N ALA A 31 9.43 4.68 5.36
CA ALA A 31 9.29 5.61 4.23
C ALA A 31 10.41 5.45 3.18
N GLU A 32 11.63 5.11 3.62
CA GLU A 32 12.78 4.80 2.75
C GLU A 32 12.58 3.55 1.88
N GLN A 33 11.70 2.64 2.28
CA GLN A 33 11.36 1.41 1.57
C GLN A 33 10.04 1.52 0.78
N ASP A 34 9.29 2.61 1.00
CA ASP A 34 8.07 2.89 0.27
C ASP A 34 8.39 3.63 -1.03
N TRP A 35 9.01 2.91 -1.96
CA TRP A 35 9.27 3.36 -3.33
C TRP A 35 8.01 3.79 -4.10
N LEU A 36 6.80 3.56 -3.55
CA LEU A 36 5.53 4.07 -4.09
C LEU A 36 5.25 5.52 -3.70
N SER A 37 6.00 6.07 -2.73
CA SER A 37 5.96 7.48 -2.36
C SER A 37 6.53 8.39 -3.44
N GLU A 38 7.40 7.87 -4.31
CA GLU A 38 7.89 8.61 -5.47
C GLU A 38 6.76 8.80 -6.49
N PRO A 39 6.49 10.04 -6.95
CA PRO A 39 5.41 10.29 -7.89
C PRO A 39 5.64 9.53 -9.19
N ALA A 40 4.58 8.94 -9.76
CA ALA A 40 4.66 8.31 -11.07
C ALA A 40 5.02 9.36 -12.13
N THR A 41 6.12 9.16 -12.84
CA THR A 41 6.54 10.11 -13.87
C THR A 41 5.95 9.75 -15.24
N LEU A 42 5.53 10.78 -15.98
CA LEU A 42 5.03 10.64 -17.35
C LEU A 42 6.09 10.03 -18.27
N LYS A 43 7.36 10.37 -18.04
CA LYS A 43 8.49 9.88 -18.82
C LYS A 43 8.60 8.35 -18.74
N GLU A 44 8.68 7.81 -17.52
CA GLU A 44 8.76 6.35 -17.32
C GLU A 44 7.53 5.64 -17.89
N ALA A 45 6.34 6.22 -17.71
CA ALA A 45 5.11 5.65 -18.26
C ALA A 45 5.13 5.59 -19.79
N SER A 46 5.60 6.66 -20.45
CA SER A 46 5.67 6.76 -21.91
C SER A 46 6.75 5.85 -22.48
N ASP A 47 7.89 5.72 -21.79
CA ASP A 47 8.98 4.82 -22.18
C ASP A 47 8.54 3.34 -22.09
N LEU A 48 7.74 2.98 -21.08
CA LEU A 48 7.19 1.62 -20.88
C LEU A 48 6.02 1.29 -21.81
N TYR A 49 5.17 2.28 -22.12
CA TYR A 49 3.97 2.09 -22.92
C TYR A 49 3.91 3.06 -24.12
N PRO A 50 4.87 2.98 -25.07
CA PRO A 50 4.99 3.96 -26.16
C PRO A 50 3.83 3.92 -27.16
N HIS A 51 3.02 2.86 -27.12
CA HIS A 51 1.87 2.64 -28.00
C HIS A 51 0.56 3.19 -27.45
N LEU A 52 0.55 3.70 -26.21
CA LEU A 52 -0.64 4.24 -25.56
C LEU A 52 -0.62 5.77 -25.60
N SER A 53 -1.79 6.38 -25.43
CA SER A 53 -1.85 7.80 -25.11
C SER A 53 -1.15 8.05 -23.76
N GLN A 54 -0.69 9.29 -23.55
CA GLN A 54 0.01 9.67 -22.31
C GLN A 54 -0.80 9.37 -21.05
N GLU A 55 -2.11 9.61 -21.09
CA GLU A 55 -3.01 9.39 -19.95
C GLU A 55 -3.20 7.89 -19.67
N GLU A 56 -3.41 7.08 -20.71
CA GLU A 56 -3.52 5.63 -20.58
C GLU A 56 -2.21 4.98 -20.11
N ALA A 57 -1.07 5.46 -20.64
CA ALA A 57 0.26 5.02 -20.22
C ALA A 57 0.47 5.27 -18.73
N LEU A 58 0.09 6.47 -18.25
CA LEU A 58 0.23 6.86 -16.85
C LEU A 58 -0.66 6.02 -15.92
N ILE A 59 -1.92 5.81 -16.29
CA ILE A 59 -2.84 4.92 -15.53
C ILE A 59 -2.29 3.49 -15.49
N ARG A 60 -1.80 2.98 -16.62
CA ARG A 60 -1.26 1.61 -16.70
C ARG A 60 0.02 1.46 -15.89
N TYR A 61 0.88 2.48 -15.89
CA TYR A 61 2.09 2.52 -15.08
C TYR A 61 1.77 2.56 -13.57
N GLN A 62 0.81 3.37 -13.14
CA GLN A 62 0.35 3.39 -11.75
C GLN A 62 -0.17 2.03 -11.29
N ARG A 63 -0.98 1.35 -12.12
CA ARG A 63 -1.49 0.00 -11.83
C ARG A 63 -0.35 -1.03 -11.73
N PHE A 64 0.63 -0.96 -12.64
CA PHE A 64 1.80 -1.82 -12.60
C PHE A 64 2.58 -1.65 -11.28
N ARG A 65 2.85 -0.41 -10.86
CA ARG A 65 3.54 -0.12 -9.58
C ARG A 65 2.78 -0.68 -8.38
N LEU A 66 1.46 -0.51 -8.35
CA LEU A 66 0.60 -1.10 -7.32
C LEU A 66 0.63 -2.63 -7.31
N GLY A 67 0.64 -3.27 -8.48
CA GLY A 67 0.76 -4.72 -8.61
C GLY A 67 2.08 -5.26 -8.04
N MET A 68 3.20 -4.58 -8.30
CA MET A 68 4.49 -4.96 -7.73
C MET A 68 4.51 -4.86 -6.19
N ARG A 69 3.78 -3.91 -5.60
CA ARG A 69 3.62 -3.80 -4.14
C ARG A 69 2.93 -5.04 -3.57
N TRP A 70 1.84 -5.49 -4.19
CA TRP A 70 1.13 -6.68 -3.70
C TRP A 70 1.99 -7.94 -3.77
N ASN A 71 2.67 -8.19 -4.90
CA ASN A 71 3.55 -9.36 -5.04
C ASN A 71 4.71 -9.37 -4.02
N ARG A 72 5.23 -8.19 -3.65
CA ARG A 72 6.29 -8.09 -2.64
C ARG A 72 5.78 -8.32 -1.22
N SER A 73 4.52 -8.00 -0.97
CA SER A 73 3.86 -8.25 0.33
C SER A 73 3.69 -9.75 0.56
N ASP A 74 3.37 -10.51 -0.49
CA ASP A 74 3.17 -11.96 -0.41
C ASP A 74 4.47 -12.75 -0.28
N SER A 75 5.60 -12.22 -0.76
CA SER A 75 6.91 -12.88 -0.64
C SER A 75 7.62 -12.64 0.70
N LEU A 76 7.08 -11.76 1.54
CA LEU A 76 7.59 -11.46 2.88
C LEU A 76 6.75 -12.09 4.02
N ASN A 77 5.69 -12.83 3.67
CA ASN A 77 4.84 -13.60 4.60
C ASN A 77 5.11 -15.10 4.47
#